data_AF-A0A2R6C5V8-F1
#
_entry.id   AF-A0A2R6C5V8-F1
#
_cell.length_a   1.000
_cell.length_b   1.000
_cell.length_c   1.000
_cell.angle_alpha   90.00
_cell.angle_beta   90.00
_cell.angle_gamma   90.00
#
_symmetry.space_group_name_H-M   'P 1'
#
loop_
_entity.id
_entity.type
_entity.pdbx_description
1 polymer ?
#
loop_
_entity_poly.entity_id
_entity_poly.type
_entity_poly.pdbx_seq_one_letter_code
_entity_poly.pdbx_strand_id
1 'polypeptide(L)' 'GDPRDGRWTGIGPYIIGRLGSEKPVLGVCLGHQEIIHVFGGKIRKARVVRHGEKSPIVNLGGAFLGVYHVDSMLDDTTP' A
#
# COMPACT_ATOMS: atom_id res chain seq x y z
N GLY A 1 3.57 2.08 13.29
CA GLY A 1 2.17 1.80 13.68
C GLY A 1 1.91 0.32 13.54
N ASP A 2 1.04 -0.21 14.39
CA ASP A 2 0.51 -1.58 14.28
C ASP A 2 -1.00 -1.48 14.03
N PRO A 3 -1.54 -2.03 12.92
CA PRO A 3 -2.97 -1.93 12.59
C PRO A 3 -3.88 -2.70 13.56
N ARG A 4 -3.30 -3.51 14.46
CA ARG A 4 -4.03 -4.26 15.49
C ARG A 4 -4.16 -3.48 16.80
N ASP A 5 -3.42 -2.38 16.93
CA ASP A 5 -3.43 -1.53 18.11
C ASP A 5 -4.31 -0.30 17.85
N GLY A 6 -5.44 -0.25 18.56
CA GLY A 6 -6.46 0.80 18.44
C GLY A 6 -5.93 2.21 18.68
N ARG A 7 -4.78 2.37 19.37
CA ARG A 7 -4.14 3.67 19.54
C ARG A 7 -3.71 4.29 18.22
N TRP A 8 -3.31 3.47 17.24
CA TRP A 8 -2.81 3.96 15.95
C TRP A 8 -3.90 4.08 14.89
N THR A 9 -4.98 3.30 15.04
CA THR A 9 -6.02 3.14 14.01
C THR A 9 -7.30 3.91 14.32
N GLY A 10 -7.53 4.27 15.59
CA GLY A 10 -8.71 5.01 16.02
C GLY A 10 -10.00 4.31 15.56
N ILE A 11 -10.87 5.06 14.89
CA ILE A 11 -12.14 4.54 14.35
C ILE A 11 -12.01 3.93 12.93
N GLY A 12 -10.80 3.93 12.35
CA GLY A 12 -10.52 3.46 10.99
C GLY A 12 -11.08 2.06 10.69
N PRO A 13 -10.80 1.04 11.53
CA PRO A 13 -11.28 -0.32 11.29
C PRO A 13 -12.81 -0.43 11.20
N TYR A 14 -13.54 0.34 12.01
CA TYR A 14 -15.00 0.39 11.96
C TYR A 14 -15.51 1.02 10.66
N ILE A 15 -14.90 2.12 10.22
CA ILE A 15 -15.24 2.78 8.96
C ILE A 15 -14.98 1.85 7.78
N ILE A 16 -13.81 1.21 7.74
CA ILE A 16 -13.41 0.27 6.68
C ILE A 16 -14.40 -0.91 6.63
N GLY A 17 -14.72 -1.51 7.78
CA GLY A 17 -15.64 -2.63 7.85
C GLY A 17 -17.07 -2.29 7.41
N ARG A 18 -17.54 -1.06 7.67
CA ARG A 18 -18.90 -0.63 7.34
C ARG A 18 -19.04 -0.08 5.93
N LEU A 19 -18.06 0.70 5.46
CA LEU A 19 -18.13 1.39 4.16
C LEU A 19 -17.38 0.66 3.05
N GLY A 20 -16.41 -0.20 3.37
CA GLY A 20 -15.53 -0.82 2.39
C GLY A 20 -16.24 -1.76 1.41
N SER A 21 -17.45 -2.25 1.75
CA SER A 21 -18.30 -3.02 0.84
C SER A 21 -19.22 -2.17 -0.03
N GLU A 22 -19.43 -0.89 0.31
CA GLU A 22 -20.39 -0.01 -0.36
C GLU A 22 -19.72 1.11 -1.17
N LYS A 23 -18.52 1.54 -0.73
CA LYS A 23 -17.79 2.67 -1.32
C LYS A 23 -16.33 2.28 -1.54
N PRO A 24 -15.69 2.76 -2.63
CA PRO A 24 -14.25 2.57 -2.81
C PRO A 24 -13.46 3.21 -1.66
N VAL A 25 -12.50 2.45 -1.09
CA VAL A 25 -11.61 2.90 -0.02
C VAL A 25 -10.16 2.84 -0.50
N LEU A 26 -9.41 3.93 -0.34
CA LEU A 26 -7.97 4.00 -0.60
C LEU A 26 -7.21 4.05 0.72
N GLY A 27 -6.34 3.07 0.97
CA GLY A 27 -5.47 3.02 2.14
C GLY A 27 -4.01 3.29 1.79
N VAL A 28 -3.34 4.15 2.55
CA VAL A 28 -1.91 4.48 2.39
C VAL A 28 -1.16 4.16 3.67
N CYS A 29 0.01 3.53 3.56
CA CYS A 29 0.86 3.14 4.69
C CYS A 29 0.10 2.32 5.75
N LEU A 30 -0.19 2.88 6.93
CA LEU A 30 -0.94 2.21 7.98
C LEU A 30 -2.39 1.91 7.54
N GLY A 31 -3.02 2.80 6.77
CA GLY A 31 -4.38 2.58 6.27
C GLY A 31 -4.47 1.37 5.32
N HIS A 32 -3.43 1.12 4.53
CA HIS A 32 -3.37 -0.12 3.72
C HIS A 32 -3.32 -1.37 4.60
N GLN A 33 -2.55 -1.32 5.69
CA GLN A 33 -2.43 -2.43 6.63
C GLN A 33 -3.74 -2.65 7.42
N GLU A 34 -4.47 -1.59 7.75
CA GLU A 34 -5.80 -1.67 8.37
C GLU A 34 -6.83 -2.35 7.45
N ILE A 35 -6.86 -1.99 6.17
CA ILE A 35 -7.74 -2.65 5.19
C ILE A 35 -7.47 -4.15 5.17
N ILE A 36 -6.20 -4.54 5.02
CA ILE A 36 -5.82 -5.97 5.04
C ILE A 36 -6.25 -6.61 6.36
N HIS A 37 -6.02 -5.96 7.50
CA HIS A 37 -6.36 -6.51 8.80
C HIS A 37 -7.87 -6.73 9.00
N VAL A 38 -8.71 -5.75 8.63
CA VAL A 38 -10.18 -5.81 8.73
C VAL A 38 -10.74 -6.96 7.89
N PHE A 39 -10.19 -7.19 6.70
CA PHE A 39 -10.61 -8.28 5.81
C PHE A 39 -9.91 -9.62 6.11
N GLY A 40 -9.29 -9.77 7.28
CA GLY A 40 -8.74 -11.05 7.77
C GLY A 40 -7.34 -11.40 7.25
N GLY A 41 -6.68 -10.49 6.55
CA GLY A 41 -5.30 -10.65 6.12
C GLY A 41 -4.30 -10.52 7.27
N LYS A 42 -3.09 -11.05 7.06
CA LYS A 42 -2.04 -11.10 8.09
C LYS A 42 -0.99 -10.02 7.85
N ILE A 43 -0.80 -9.17 8.84
CA ILE A 43 0.28 -8.16 8.87
C ILE A 43 1.44 -8.70 9.71
N ARG A 44 2.65 -8.62 9.16
CA ARG A 44 3.88 -9.07 9.82
C ARG A 44 4.95 -8.01 9.69
N LYS A 45 5.86 -7.94 10.67
CA LYS A 45 7.01 -7.04 10.59
C LYS A 45 7.93 -7.47 9.44
N ALA A 46 8.34 -6.50 8.62
CA ALA A 46 9.36 -6.72 7.62
C ALA A 46 10.69 -7.08 8.28
N ARG A 47 11.45 -7.99 7.65
CA ARG A 47 12.80 -8.37 8.13
C ARG A 47 13.79 -7.20 8.06
N VAL A 48 13.61 -6.32 7.09
CA VAL A 48 14.41 -5.10 6.88
C VAL A 48 13.46 -3.94 6.69
N VAL A 49 13.62 -2.88 7.48
CA VAL A 49 12.84 -1.65 7.35
C VAL A 49 13.61 -0.71 6.44
N ARG A 50 13.07 -0.42 5.25
CA ARG A 50 13.62 0.58 4.33
C ARG A 50 12.83 1.88 4.52
N HIS A 51 13.45 2.92 5.07
CA HIS A 51 12.84 4.25 5.25
C HIS A 51 13.61 5.27 4.42
N GLY A 52 12.94 5.93 3.47
CA GLY A 52 13.57 6.88 2.55
C GLY A 52 14.28 6.27 1.34
N GLU A 53 14.15 4.96 1.12
CA GLU A 53 14.73 4.28 -0.03
C GLU A 53 13.69 4.12 -1.15
N LYS A 54 14.02 4.56 -2.36
CA LYS A 54 13.20 4.27 -3.54
C LYS A 54 13.40 2.81 -3.91
N SER A 55 12.32 2.05 -3.99
CA SER A 55 12.35 0.67 -4.48
C SER A 55 11.38 0.53 -5.63
N PRO A 56 11.73 -0.23 -6.68
CA PRO A 56 10.80 -0.53 -7.75
C PRO A 56 9.63 -1.35 -7.20
N ILE A 57 8.42 -1.03 -7.66
CA ILE A 57 7.18 -1.76 -7.33
C ILE A 57 6.57 -2.22 -8.65
N VAL A 58 6.22 -3.50 -8.73
CA VAL A 58 5.50 -4.06 -9.88
C VAL A 58 4.01 -3.90 -9.63
N ASN A 59 3.35 -3.11 -10.48
CA ASN A 59 1.90 -2.99 -10.48
C ASN A 59 1.29 -4.13 -11.32
N LEU A 60 0.29 -4.83 -10.77
CA LEU A 60 -0.39 -5.93 -11.46
C LEU A 60 -1.65 -5.48 -12.23
N GLY A 61 -1.82 -4.17 -12.45
CA GLY A 61 -2.98 -3.57 -13.13
C GLY A 61 -3.86 -2.73 -12.19
N GLY A 62 -5.15 -2.62 -12.50
CA GLY A 62 -6.12 -1.82 -11.73
C GLY A 62 -5.95 -0.31 -11.95
N ALA A 63 -6.01 0.47 -10.88
CA ALA A 63 -5.90 1.94 -10.94
C ALA A 63 -4.55 2.45 -11.52
N PHE A 64 -3.55 1.57 -11.64
CA PHE A 64 -2.23 1.87 -12.19
C PHE A 64 -2.02 1.34 -13.60
N LEU A 65 -3.09 0.91 -14.30
CA LEU A 65 -2.98 0.50 -15.69
C LEU A 65 -2.47 1.65 -16.56
N GLY A 66 -1.41 1.42 -17.33
CA GLY A 66 -0.74 2.44 -18.14
C GLY A 66 0.37 3.21 -17.41
N VAL A 67 0.63 2.91 -16.13
CA VAL A 67 1.79 3.43 -15.40
C VAL A 67 2.95 2.45 -15.57
N TYR A 68 3.93 2.85 -16.38
CA TYR A 68 5.14 2.06 -16.64
C TYR A 68 6.30 2.56 -15.78
N HIS A 69 7.14 1.63 -15.30
CA HIS A 69 8.44 2.01 -14.77
C HIS A 69 9.33 2.40 -15.94
N VAL A 70 9.79 3.64 -15.97
CA VAL A 70 10.81 4.08 -16.92
C VAL A 70 12.14 3.91 -16.21
N ASP A 71 12.85 2.82 -16.50
CA ASP A 71 14.25 2.74 -16.12
C ASP A 71 14.98 3.89 -16.83
N SER A 72 15.59 4.79 -16.07
CA SER A 72 16.48 5.83 -16.58
C SER A 72 17.81 5.21 -17.04
N MET A 73 17.74 4.25 -17.95
CA MET A 73 18.85 3.62 -18.66
C MET A 73 18.72 3.88 -20.17
N LEU A 74 18.18 5.04 -20.51
CA LEU A 74 18.21 5.66 -21.82
C LEU A 74 18.83 7.06 -21.69
N ASP A 75 20.03 7.09 -21.11
CA ASP A 75 21.01 8.13 -21.42
C ASP A 75 22.24 7.36 -21.89
N ASP A 76 22.74 7.71 -23.07
CA ASP A 76 23.89 7.12 -23.77
C ASP A 76 23.63 5.82 -24.59
N THR A 77 22.94 5.97 -25.72
CA THR A 77 23.50 5.73 -27.07
C THR A 77 22.39 5.87 -28.12
N THR A 78 22.18 7.11 -28.57
CA THR A 78 21.79 7.38 -29.97
C THR A 78 22.79 6.71 -30.92
N PRO A 79 22.41 6.37 -32.17
CA PRO A 79 23.17 5.47 -33.04
C PRO A 79 24.60 5.92 -33.34
#